data_AF-A0A533UVU5-F1
#
_entry.id   AF-A0A533UVU5-F1
#
_cell.length_a   1.000
_cell.length_b   1.000
_cell.length_c   1.000
_cell.angle_alpha   90.00
_cell.angle_beta   90.00
_cell.angle_gamma   90.00
#
_symmetry.space_group_name_H-M   'P 1'
#
loop_
_entity.id
_entity.type
_entity.pdbx_description
1 polymer ?
#
loop_
_entity_poly.entity_id
_entity_poly.type
_entity_poly.pdbx_seq_one_letter_code
_entity_poly.pdbx_strand_id
1 'polypeptide(L)'
;MVKLEFLKRTQTESQPLESELSFEEICPIWSKKLRNGIDEIDRMTLVKDSKYCAVGEAWGFTGKQTGYYVAPLIPIVGCWTCIRYGQKFSKTAREKKSYSDFEPLISDFVRHWNQRHKKIKKTRLDSILAR
;
A
#
# COMPACT_ATOMS: atom_id res chain seq x y z
N MET A 1 60.10 8.92 19.00
CA MET A 1 59.17 10.02 19.30
C MET A 1 57.87 9.73 18.56
N VAL A 2 56.80 9.45 19.31
CA VAL A 2 55.50 8.98 18.80
C VAL A 2 54.67 10.18 18.30
N LYS A 3 53.95 10.00 17.19
CA LYS A 3 52.60 10.58 17.05
C LYS A 3 51.73 9.78 16.07
N LEU A 4 50.84 8.98 16.66
CA LEU A 4 49.59 8.47 16.09
C LEU A 4 48.75 9.65 15.59
N GLU A 5 48.24 9.64 14.36
CA GLU A 5 46.98 10.33 14.04
C GLU A 5 46.12 9.57 13.01
N PHE A 6 44.99 9.10 13.54
CA PHE A 6 43.66 9.05 12.93
C PHE A 6 43.38 8.09 11.77
N LEU A 7 43.00 6.87 12.17
CA LEU A 7 41.95 6.07 11.53
C LEU A 7 40.75 6.97 11.17
N LYS A 8 40.53 7.21 9.87
CA LYS A 8 39.28 7.76 9.37
C LYS A 8 38.17 6.73 9.58
N ARG A 9 37.53 6.89 10.73
CA ARG A 9 36.17 6.49 11.10
C ARG A 9 35.31 6.30 9.85
N THR A 10 35.01 5.04 9.50
CA THR A 10 33.86 4.70 8.68
C THR A 10 32.62 5.19 9.41
N GLN A 11 32.14 6.38 9.02
CA GLN A 11 30.77 6.78 9.31
C GLN A 11 29.89 5.92 8.40
N THR A 12 29.53 4.74 8.87
CA THR A 12 28.28 4.12 8.46
C THR A 12 27.20 5.01 9.07
N GLU A 13 26.77 6.03 8.33
CA GLU A 13 25.45 6.61 8.53
C GLU A 13 24.46 5.47 8.37
N SER A 14 24.11 4.84 9.48
CA SER A 14 22.93 4.02 9.57
C SER A 14 21.77 4.96 9.30
N GLN A 15 21.33 5.02 8.03
CA GLN A 15 20.00 5.53 7.74
C GLN A 15 19.04 4.82 8.70
N PRO A 16 18.09 5.53 9.34
CA PRO A 16 17.09 4.86 10.16
C PRO A 16 16.50 3.73 9.32
N LEU A 17 16.55 2.50 9.83
CA LEU A 17 15.80 1.39 9.26
C LEU A 17 14.34 1.84 9.27
N GLU A 18 13.88 2.45 8.18
CA GLU A 18 12.50 2.87 8.08
C GLU A 18 11.67 1.62 8.35
N SER A 19 10.79 1.65 9.35
CA SER A 19 9.93 0.52 9.66
C SER A 19 9.08 0.17 8.44
N GLU A 20 8.83 -1.13 8.22
CA GLU A 20 7.89 -1.55 7.19
C GLU A 20 6.48 -1.08 7.55
N LEU A 21 5.73 -0.61 6.56
CA LEU A 21 4.35 -0.21 6.71
C LEU A 21 3.47 -1.46 6.82
N SER A 22 2.62 -1.52 7.84
CA SER A 22 1.56 -2.51 8.00
C SER A 22 0.43 -2.31 6.98
N PHE A 23 -0.47 -3.30 6.87
CA PHE A 23 -1.64 -3.16 5.99
C PHE A 23 -2.58 -2.06 6.47
N GLU A 24 -2.70 -1.88 7.78
CA GLU A 24 -3.46 -0.82 8.45
C GLU A 24 -2.94 0.55 8.04
N GLU A 25 -1.62 0.69 8.00
CA GLU A 25 -0.98 1.92 7.56
C GLU A 25 -1.17 2.14 6.07
N ILE A 26 -1.07 1.09 5.23
CA ILE A 26 -1.19 1.19 3.77
C ILE A 26 -2.64 1.42 3.33
N CYS A 27 -3.61 0.75 3.93
CA CYS A 27 -5.03 0.71 3.55
C CYS A 27 -5.93 0.77 4.80
N PRO A 28 -5.99 1.90 5.53
CA PRO A 28 -6.72 1.98 6.80
C PRO A 28 -8.21 1.65 6.70
N ILE A 29 -8.88 2.08 5.62
CA ILE A 29 -10.31 1.84 5.39
C ILE A 29 -10.54 0.36 5.09
N TRP A 30 -9.80 -0.21 4.13
CA TRP A 30 -9.96 -1.62 3.76
C TRP A 30 -9.52 -2.59 4.84
N SER A 31 -8.48 -2.24 5.62
CA SER A 31 -8.07 -3.00 6.79
C SER A 31 -9.21 -3.10 7.82
N LYS A 32 -9.92 -2.00 8.08
CA LYS A 32 -11.11 -2.01 8.96
C LYS A 32 -12.27 -2.81 8.37
N LYS A 33 -12.58 -2.62 7.08
CA LYS A 33 -13.69 -3.32 6.41
C LYS A 33 -13.47 -4.84 6.40
N LEU A 34 -12.28 -5.28 6.01
CA LEU A 34 -11.99 -6.71 5.95
C LEU A 34 -12.09 -7.36 7.35
N ARG A 35 -11.59 -6.70 8.41
CA ARG A 35 -11.69 -7.22 9.78
C ARG A 35 -13.12 -7.33 10.29
N ASN A 36 -13.96 -6.35 9.96
CA ASN A 36 -15.35 -6.31 10.41
C ASN A 36 -16.27 -7.19 9.55
N GLY A 37 -15.75 -7.80 8.49
CA GLY A 37 -16.52 -8.46 7.46
C GLY A 37 -16.97 -7.46 6.38
N ILE A 38 -16.90 -7.91 5.13
CA ILE A 38 -17.32 -7.12 3.97
C ILE A 38 -18.80 -7.34 3.67
N ASP A 39 -19.54 -6.25 3.51
CA ASP A 39 -20.93 -6.29 3.07
C ASP A 39 -21.06 -6.44 1.55
N GLU A 40 -22.30 -6.47 1.04
CA GLU A 40 -22.53 -6.61 -0.41
C GLU A 40 -22.03 -5.40 -1.21
N ILE A 41 -22.07 -4.20 -0.63
CA ILE A 41 -21.59 -2.97 -1.28
C ILE A 41 -20.07 -3.00 -1.38
N ASP A 42 -19.39 -3.46 -0.34
CA ASP A 42 -17.95 -3.65 -0.30
C ASP A 42 -17.50 -4.72 -1.30
N ARG A 43 -18.23 -5.84 -1.40
CA ARG A 43 -18.00 -6.85 -2.45
C ARG A 43 -18.12 -6.23 -3.84
N MET A 44 -19.20 -5.50 -4.08
CA MET A 44 -19.43 -4.82 -5.35
C MET A 44 -18.35 -3.78 -5.67
N THR A 45 -17.81 -3.12 -4.66
CA THR A 45 -16.69 -2.18 -4.78
C THR A 45 -15.40 -2.91 -5.19
N LEU A 46 -15.04 -4.02 -4.54
CA LEU A 46 -13.89 -4.85 -4.95
C LEU A 46 -14.06 -5.43 -6.35
N VAL A 47 -15.31 -5.73 -6.73
CA VAL A 47 -15.64 -6.37 -8.00
C VAL A 47 -15.66 -5.41 -9.18
N LYS A 48 -16.29 -4.25 -9.01
CA LYS A 48 -16.60 -3.34 -10.11
C LYS A 48 -15.74 -2.09 -10.10
N ASP A 49 -15.06 -1.79 -8.99
CA ASP A 49 -14.43 -0.50 -8.81
C ASP A 49 -12.98 -0.57 -8.29
N SER A 50 -12.05 -0.79 -9.23
CA SER A 50 -10.62 -0.93 -8.93
C SER A 50 -9.98 0.31 -8.29
N LYS A 51 -10.55 1.51 -8.47
CA LYS A 51 -10.08 2.73 -7.78
C LYS A 51 -10.51 2.77 -6.31
N TYR A 52 -11.55 2.02 -5.93
CA TYR A 52 -12.06 2.00 -4.55
C TYR A 52 -11.72 0.71 -3.82
N CYS A 53 -10.96 -0.21 -4.43
CA CYS A 53 -10.42 -1.39 -3.75
C CYS A 53 -9.21 -1.08 -2.86
N ALA A 54 -8.72 -2.06 -2.09
CA ALA A 54 -7.56 -1.89 -1.20
C ALA A 54 -6.32 -1.32 -1.91
N VAL A 55 -6.04 -1.81 -3.13
CA VAL A 55 -4.94 -1.28 -3.95
C VAL A 55 -5.20 0.19 -4.30
N GLY A 56 -6.43 0.53 -4.67
CA GLY A 56 -6.77 1.91 -5.01
C GLY A 56 -6.57 2.86 -3.83
N GLU A 57 -6.99 2.44 -2.63
CA GLU A 57 -6.73 3.18 -1.39
C GLU A 57 -5.23 3.36 -1.12
N ALA A 58 -4.41 2.33 -1.34
CA ALA A 58 -2.97 2.38 -1.15
C ALA A 58 -2.30 3.45 -2.02
N TRP A 59 -2.72 3.52 -3.29
CA TRP A 59 -2.31 4.56 -4.25
C TRP A 59 -2.93 5.93 -3.96
N GLY A 60 -3.80 6.02 -2.96
CA GLY A 60 -4.40 7.26 -2.50
C GLY A 60 -5.64 7.70 -3.26
N PHE A 61 -6.24 6.80 -4.04
CA PHE A 61 -7.56 7.03 -4.63
C PHE A 61 -8.61 7.08 -3.53
N THR A 62 -9.22 8.26 -3.42
CA THR A 62 -10.35 8.49 -2.54
C THR A 62 -11.55 8.80 -3.41
N GLY A 63 -12.75 8.34 -3.03
CA GLY A 63 -14.01 8.60 -3.76
C GLY A 63 -14.30 10.08 -4.08
N LYS A 64 -13.57 11.01 -3.44
CA LYS A 64 -13.62 12.44 -3.68
C LYS A 64 -12.80 12.90 -4.90
N GLN A 65 -11.84 12.12 -5.38
CA GLN A 65 -11.14 12.36 -6.66
C GLN A 65 -12.00 11.77 -7.78
N THR A 66 -13.17 12.37 -7.95
CA THR A 66 -14.15 12.00 -8.96
C THR A 66 -13.58 12.23 -10.34
N GLY A 67 -13.48 11.15 -11.12
CA GLY A 67 -13.46 11.21 -12.58
C GLY A 67 -12.12 10.88 -13.20
N TYR A 68 -12.01 9.68 -13.74
CA TYR A 68 -11.33 9.38 -15.00
C TYR A 68 -9.83 9.62 -15.20
N TYR A 69 -9.11 10.44 -14.42
CA TYR A 69 -7.78 10.87 -14.84
C TYR A 69 -6.61 10.04 -14.32
N VAL A 70 -6.77 9.31 -13.22
CA VAL A 70 -5.63 8.58 -12.62
C VAL A 70 -5.80 7.07 -12.68
N ALA A 71 -7.04 6.55 -12.66
CA ALA A 71 -7.29 5.12 -12.86
C ALA A 71 -6.79 4.59 -14.22
N PRO A 72 -6.92 5.34 -15.35
CA PRO A 72 -6.31 4.97 -16.63
C PRO A 72 -4.80 5.22 -16.72
N LEU A 73 -4.22 5.90 -15.73
CA LEU A 73 -2.77 6.05 -15.61
C LEU A 73 -2.14 4.95 -14.73
N ILE A 74 -2.92 4.09 -14.06
CA ILE A 74 -2.36 2.90 -13.38
C ILE A 74 -1.69 1.92 -14.37
N PRO A 75 -2.18 1.71 -15.60
CA PRO A 75 -1.46 0.91 -16.61
C PRO A 75 -0.19 1.58 -17.17
N ILE A 76 -0.09 2.92 -17.12
CA ILE A 76 1.01 3.70 -17.74
C ILE A 76 2.06 4.14 -16.69
N VAL A 77 1.63 4.38 -15.45
CA VAL A 77 2.42 4.91 -14.30
C VAL A 77 2.31 3.98 -13.08
N GLY A 78 1.36 3.05 -13.06
CA GLY A 78 1.13 2.15 -11.93
C GLY A 78 1.81 0.79 -12.08
N CYS A 79 1.90 0.09 -10.95
CA CYS A 79 2.55 -1.21 -10.88
C CYS A 79 1.62 -2.34 -11.37
N TRP A 80 2.03 -3.06 -12.41
CA TRP A 80 1.32 -4.25 -12.90
C TRP A 80 1.04 -5.30 -11.83
N THR A 81 1.96 -5.47 -10.87
CA THR A 81 1.76 -6.38 -9.74
C THR A 81 0.62 -5.89 -8.83
N CYS A 82 0.51 -4.57 -8.59
CA CYS A 82 -0.62 -4.00 -7.86
C CYS A 82 -1.95 -4.20 -8.59
N ILE A 83 -1.98 -4.07 -9.93
CA ILE A 83 -3.18 -4.36 -10.73
C ILE A 83 -3.63 -5.82 -10.50
N ARG A 84 -2.69 -6.77 -10.56
CA ARG A 84 -2.97 -8.18 -10.30
C ARG A 84 -3.48 -8.43 -8.88
N TYR A 85 -2.94 -7.73 -7.88
CA TYR A 85 -3.47 -7.84 -6.52
C TYR A 85 -4.92 -7.34 -6.43
N GLY A 86 -5.27 -6.23 -7.09
CA GLY A 86 -6.65 -5.74 -7.17
C GLY A 86 -7.60 -6.80 -7.74
N GLN A 87 -7.20 -7.47 -8.82
CA GLN A 87 -7.97 -8.58 -9.41
C GLN A 87 -8.08 -9.79 -8.46
N LYS A 88 -7.03 -10.12 -7.72
CA LYS A 88 -7.06 -11.20 -6.72
C LYS A 88 -8.00 -10.85 -5.56
N PHE A 89 -7.97 -9.62 -5.04
CA PHE A 89 -8.88 -9.17 -3.99
C PHE A 89 -10.34 -9.27 -4.46
N SER A 90 -10.60 -8.84 -5.70
CA SER A 90 -11.89 -8.97 -6.37
C SER A 90 -12.37 -10.42 -6.45
N LYS A 91 -11.50 -11.34 -6.88
CA LYS A 91 -11.82 -12.77 -6.98
C LYS A 91 -12.10 -13.38 -5.60
N THR A 92 -11.22 -13.13 -4.62
CA THR A 92 -11.40 -13.62 -3.24
C THR A 92 -12.72 -13.15 -2.65
N ALA A 93 -13.11 -11.90 -2.88
CA ALA A 93 -14.38 -11.36 -2.37
C ALA A 93 -15.65 -11.94 -3.00
N ARG A 94 -15.54 -12.53 -4.21
CA ARG A 94 -16.67 -13.24 -4.85
C ARG A 94 -16.88 -14.63 -4.26
N GLU A 95 -15.79 -15.31 -3.92
CA GLU A 95 -15.81 -16.73 -3.53
C GLU A 95 -15.86 -16.91 -2.01
N LYS A 96 -15.39 -15.92 -1.25
CA LYS A 96 -15.06 -16.08 0.16
C LYS A 96 -15.56 -14.92 1.02
N LYS A 97 -15.85 -15.20 2.30
CA LYS A 97 -16.58 -14.28 3.19
C LYS A 97 -15.80 -13.83 4.43
N SER A 98 -14.69 -14.48 4.78
CA SER A 98 -13.96 -14.23 6.04
C SER A 98 -12.67 -13.45 5.81
N TYR A 99 -12.22 -12.70 6.82
CA TYR A 99 -10.92 -12.01 6.81
C TYR A 99 -9.75 -12.95 6.53
N SER A 100 -9.77 -14.14 7.15
CA SER A 100 -8.75 -15.18 7.01
C SER A 100 -8.51 -15.61 5.55
N ASP A 101 -9.52 -15.45 4.70
CA ASP A 101 -9.41 -15.76 3.28
C ASP A 101 -8.54 -14.76 2.50
N PHE A 102 -8.38 -13.55 3.05
CA PHE A 102 -7.58 -12.47 2.48
C PHE A 102 -6.16 -12.41 3.06
N GLU A 103 -5.89 -13.07 4.19
CA GLU A 103 -4.61 -12.97 4.91
C GLU A 103 -3.38 -13.24 4.04
N PRO A 104 -3.33 -14.34 3.25
CA PRO A 104 -2.19 -14.61 2.38
C PRO A 104 -2.00 -13.51 1.32
N LEU A 105 -3.12 -13.01 0.79
CA LEU A 105 -3.13 -11.96 -0.23
C LEU A 105 -2.68 -10.61 0.34
N ILE A 106 -3.11 -10.28 1.56
CA ILE A 106 -2.70 -9.08 2.30
C ILE A 106 -1.19 -9.12 2.55
N SER A 107 -0.67 -10.24 3.06
CA SER A 107 0.76 -10.40 3.33
C SER A 107 1.62 -10.20 2.08
N ASP A 108 1.25 -10.85 0.97
CA ASP A 108 1.93 -10.70 -0.32
C ASP A 108 1.88 -9.25 -0.85
N PHE A 109 0.74 -8.59 -0.68
CA PHE A 109 0.55 -7.19 -1.09
C PHE A 109 1.40 -6.24 -0.25
N VAL A 110 1.39 -6.36 1.08
CA VAL A 110 2.16 -5.53 2.02
C VAL A 110 3.65 -5.66 1.75
N ARG A 111 4.15 -6.90 1.57
CA ARG A 111 5.54 -7.15 1.22
C ARG A 111 5.92 -6.45 -0.08
N HIS A 112 5.10 -6.61 -1.12
CA HIS A 112 5.34 -5.94 -2.39
C HIS A 112 5.32 -4.42 -2.26
N TRP A 113 4.38 -3.87 -1.51
CA TRP A 113 4.24 -2.43 -1.30
C TRP A 113 5.47 -1.85 -0.61
N ASN A 114 5.94 -2.47 0.47
CA ASN A 114 7.14 -2.03 1.18
C ASN A 114 8.39 -2.08 0.30
N GLN A 115 8.51 -3.10 -0.57
CA GLN A 115 9.65 -3.24 -1.47
C GLN A 115 9.68 -2.21 -2.61
N ARG A 116 8.51 -1.80 -3.13
CA ARG A 116 8.42 -1.05 -4.40
C ARG A 116 7.84 0.36 -4.27
N HIS A 117 6.97 0.58 -3.28
CA HIS A 117 6.09 1.77 -3.21
C HIS A 117 6.15 2.51 -1.88
N LYS A 118 6.94 2.04 -0.90
CA LYS A 118 7.06 2.66 0.44
C LYS A 118 7.26 4.17 0.41
N LYS A 119 8.12 4.65 -0.49
CA LYS A 119 8.44 6.08 -0.65
C LYS A 119 7.25 6.92 -1.13
N ILE A 120 6.31 6.34 -1.88
CA ILE A 120 5.13 7.04 -2.41
C ILE A 120 4.24 7.55 -1.28
N LYS A 121 4.09 6.75 -0.22
CA LYS A 121 3.23 7.10 0.91
C LYS A 121 3.88 8.09 1.87
N LYS A 122 5.20 8.02 2.04
CA LYS A 122 5.99 8.99 2.82
C LYS A 122 5.83 10.40 2.28
N THR A 123 6.08 10.59 0.97
CA THR A 123 5.88 11.89 0.30
C THR A 123 4.46 12.44 0.47
N ARG A 124 3.45 11.56 0.51
CA ARG A 124 2.05 11.96 0.73
C ARG A 124 1.80 12.38 2.19
N LEU A 125 2.28 11.61 3.16
CA LEU A 125 2.10 11.94 4.58
C LEU A 125 2.78 13.27 4.92
N ASP A 126 3.99 13.47 4.40
CA ASP A 126 4.73 14.72 4.55
C ASP A 126 3.98 15.91 3.93
N SER A 127 3.34 15.73 2.77
CA SER A 127 2.55 16.78 2.12
C SER A 127 1.25 17.15 2.86
N ILE A 128 0.71 16.23 3.68
CA ILE A 128 -0.48 16.47 4.51
C ILE A 128 -0.08 17.18 5.81
N LEU A 129 1.06 16.82 6.40
CA LEU A 129 1.57 17.40 7.65
C LEU A 129 2.26 18.77 7.48
N ALA A 130 2.68 19.11 6.25
CA ALA A 130 3.23 20.43 5.92
C ALA A 130 2.14 21.50 5.66
N ARG A 131 0.85 21.16 5.85
CA ARG A 131 -0.30 22.06 5.74
C ARG A 131 -0.92 22.27 7.12
#